data_AF-A0A0C1YQS1-F1
#
_entry.id   AF-A0A0C1YQS1-F1
#
_cell.length_a   1.000
_cell.length_b   1.000
_cell.length_c   1.000
_cell.angle_alpha   90.00
_cell.angle_beta   90.00
_cell.angle_gamma   90.00
#
_symmetry.space_group_name_H-M   'P 1'
#
loop_
_entity.id
_entity.type
_entity.pdbx_description
1 polymer ?
#
loop_
_entity_poly.entity_id
_entity_poly.type
_entity_poly.pdbx_seq_one_letter_code
_entity_poly.pdbx_strand_id
1 'polypeptide(L)'
;MPVAISFLFSFALMMRTKPHSWGVAIHVLTHVLMLILIPSDYVVQYLMVMFFSSPFLIRLSKRSSSYDILFAFLPLLIGTGGLVLTS
;
A
#
# COMPACT_ATOMS: atom_id res chain seq x y z
N MET A 1 -7.16 -13.67 8.35
CA MET A 1 -7.96 -13.30 7.15
C MET A 1 -7.61 -11.93 6.57
N PRO A 2 -7.49 -10.83 7.35
CA PRO A 2 -7.22 -9.49 6.80
C PRO A 2 -5.89 -9.38 6.03
N VAL A 3 -4.85 -10.07 6.51
CA VAL A 3 -3.53 -10.11 5.87
C VAL A 3 -3.58 -10.70 4.46
N ALA A 4 -4.26 -11.84 4.28
CA ALA A 4 -4.40 -12.45 2.95
C ALA A 4 -5.13 -11.51 1.98
N ILE A 5 -6.15 -10.79 2.48
CA ILE A 5 -6.90 -9.81 1.69
C ILE A 5 -6.01 -8.61 1.33
N SER A 6 -5.13 -8.14 2.23
CA SER A 6 -4.24 -7.01 1.92
C SER A 6 -3.25 -7.35 0.80
N PHE A 7 -2.73 -8.57 0.76
CA PHE A 7 -1.91 -9.04 -0.36
C PHE A 7 -2.70 -9.18 -1.66
N LEU A 8 -3.90 -9.77 -1.60
CA LEU A 8 -4.78 -9.89 -2.79
C LEU A 8 -5.12 -8.51 -3.37
N PHE A 9 -5.45 -7.55 -2.52
CA PHE A 9 -5.81 -6.20 -2.93
C PHE A 9 -4.59 -5.44 -3.49
N SER A 10 -3.43 -5.59 -2.85
CA SER A 10 -2.16 -5.03 -3.35
C SER A 10 -1.84 -5.59 -4.74
N PHE A 11 -1.98 -6.90 -4.94
CA PHE A 11 -1.74 -7.54 -6.23
C PHE A 11 -2.73 -7.08 -7.31
N ALA A 12 -4.02 -7.00 -6.97
CA ALA A 12 -5.04 -6.47 -7.88
C ALA A 12 -4.71 -5.04 -8.31
N LEU A 13 -4.24 -4.20 -7.38
CA LEU A 13 -3.84 -2.84 -7.67
C LEU A 13 -2.57 -2.80 -8.55
N MET A 14 -1.55 -3.61 -8.25
CA MET A 14 -0.33 -3.75 -9.07
C MET A 14 -0.64 -4.14 -10.52
N MET A 15 -1.59 -5.05 -10.75
CA MET A 15 -2.01 -5.43 -12.11
C MET A 15 -2.64 -4.26 -12.87
N ARG A 16 -3.29 -3.32 -12.16
CA ARG A 16 -3.94 -2.15 -12.76
C ARG A 16 -2.99 -0.97 -12.92
N THR A 17 -2.08 -0.75 -11.98
CA THR A 17 -1.15 0.38 -12.00
C THR A 17 0.15 0.07 -12.75
N LYS A 18 0.53 -1.20 -12.89
CA LYS A 18 1.77 -1.68 -13.52
C LYS A 18 3.02 -0.91 -13.05
N PRO A 19 3.24 -0.79 -11.74
CA PRO A 19 4.32 0.02 -11.22
C PRO A 19 5.67 -0.62 -11.53
N HIS A 20 6.73 0.19 -11.54
CA HIS A 20 8.08 -0.28 -11.76
C HIS A 20 8.51 -1.31 -10.69
N SER A 21 9.41 -2.23 -11.05
CA SER A 21 9.81 -3.36 -10.20
C SER A 21 10.37 -2.92 -8.85
N TRP A 22 11.13 -1.81 -8.83
CA TRP A 22 11.63 -1.20 -7.60
C TRP A 22 10.50 -0.70 -6.69
N GLY A 23 9.46 -0.09 -7.26
CA GLY A 23 8.30 0.36 -6.49
C GLY A 23 7.51 -0.80 -5.87
N VAL A 24 7.38 -1.91 -6.61
CA VAL A 24 6.80 -3.16 -6.09
C VAL A 24 7.63 -3.70 -4.92
N ALA A 25 8.94 -3.77 -5.07
CA ALA A 25 9.83 -4.29 -4.03
C ALA A 25 9.72 -3.47 -2.73
N ILE A 26 9.77 -2.14 -2.83
CA ILE A 26 9.62 -1.23 -1.68
C ILE A 26 8.25 -1.42 -1.03
N HIS A 27 7.18 -1.48 -1.83
CA HIS A 27 5.82 -1.68 -1.33
C HIS A 27 5.70 -3.00 -0.54
N VAL A 28 6.13 -4.11 -1.13
CA VAL A 28 6.02 -5.43 -0.49
C VAL A 28 6.88 -5.49 0.77
N LEU A 29 8.12 -5.00 0.72
CA LEU A 29 9.02 -4.97 1.87
C LEU A 29 8.41 -4.16 3.02
N THR A 30 7.96 -2.94 2.75
CA THR A 30 7.37 -2.08 3.78
C THR A 30 6.05 -2.63 4.30
N HIS A 31 5.22 -3.25 3.45
CA HIS A 31 3.98 -3.91 3.88
C HIS A 31 4.26 -5.08 4.84
N VAL A 32 5.24 -5.93 4.53
CA VAL A 32 5.66 -7.04 5.40
C VAL A 32 6.25 -6.53 6.71
N LEU A 33 7.09 -5.49 6.68
CA LEU A 33 7.65 -4.90 7.90
C LEU A 33 6.55 -4.35 8.82
N MET A 34 5.58 -3.61 8.27
CA MET A 34 4.48 -3.07 9.07
C MET A 34 3.55 -4.16 9.61
N LEU A 35 3.33 -5.24 8.84
CA LEU A 35 2.61 -6.42 9.32
C LEU A 35 3.27 -7.05 10.55
N ILE A 36 4.60 -7.04 10.64
CA ILE A 36 5.33 -7.61 11.78
C ILE A 36 5.30 -6.66 12.98
N LEU A 37 5.46 -5.36 12.74
CA LEU A 37 5.60 -4.36 13.81
C LEU A 37 4.26 -3.98 14.48
N ILE A 38 3.17 -3.88 13.72
CA ILE A 38 1.87 -3.35 14.18
C ILE A 38 0.66 -4.08 13.56
N PRO A 39 0.56 -5.41 13.67
CA PRO A 39 -0.31 -6.26 12.85
C PRO A 39 -1.81 -5.93 12.89
N SER A 40 -2.38 -5.64 14.06
CA SER A 40 -3.84 -5.50 14.23
C SER A 40 -4.39 -4.23 13.61
N ASP A 41 -3.78 -3.09 13.94
CA ASP A 41 -4.29 -1.78 13.57
C ASP A 41 -3.89 -1.39 12.14
N TYR A 42 -2.70 -1.83 11.73
CA TYR A 42 -2.15 -1.53 10.42
C TYR A 42 -2.99 -2.11 9.28
N VAL A 43 -3.34 -3.41 9.34
CA VAL A 43 -3.92 -4.10 8.17
C VAL A 43 -5.28 -3.54 7.80
N VAL A 44 -6.10 -3.22 8.79
CA VAL A 44 -7.44 -2.67 8.56
C VAL A 44 -7.33 -1.26 7.99
N GLN A 45 -6.52 -0.39 8.59
CA GLN A 45 -6.28 0.97 8.10
C GLN A 45 -5.69 0.96 6.68
N TYR A 46 -4.75 0.05 6.43
CA TYR A 46 -4.09 -0.13 5.15
C TYR A 46 -5.09 -0.55 4.07
N LEU A 47 -5.97 -1.52 4.35
CA LEU A 47 -7.03 -1.93 3.44
C LEU A 47 -8.00 -0.78 3.12
N MET A 48 -8.41 -0.02 4.13
CA MET A 48 -9.29 1.15 3.92
C MET A 48 -8.62 2.18 3.00
N VAL A 49 -7.39 2.60 3.30
CA VAL A 49 -6.73 3.62 2.49
C VAL A 49 -6.43 3.12 1.09
N MET A 50 -5.98 1.87 0.93
CA MET A 50 -5.74 1.33 -0.41
C MET A 50 -7.04 1.26 -1.21
N PHE A 51 -8.16 0.87 -0.60
CA PHE A 51 -9.47 0.82 -1.27
C PHE A 51 -9.90 2.19 -1.78
N PHE A 52 -9.92 3.20 -0.91
CA PHE A 52 -10.38 4.54 -1.28
C PHE A 52 -9.40 5.29 -2.20
N SER A 53 -8.09 5.06 -2.07
CA SER A 53 -7.08 5.66 -2.94
C SER A 53 -6.92 4.96 -4.29
N SER A 54 -7.42 3.72 -4.44
CA SER A 54 -7.24 2.93 -5.67
C SER A 54 -7.69 3.62 -6.96
N PRO A 55 -8.83 4.33 -7.06
CA PRO A 55 -9.24 4.98 -8.31
C PRO A 55 -8.27 6.10 -8.69
N PHE A 56 -7.76 6.81 -7.69
CA PHE A 56 -6.78 7.88 -7.87
C PHE A 56 -5.44 7.33 -8.32
N LEU A 57 -4.93 6.29 -7.65
CA LEU A 57 -3.68 5.61 -8.00
C LEU A 57 -3.73 5.05 -9.44
N ILE A 58 -4.85 4.44 -9.84
CA ILE A 58 -5.05 3.92 -11.20
C ILE A 58 -5.10 5.06 -12.23
N ARG A 59 -5.74 6.18 -11.90
CA ARG A 59 -5.81 7.33 -12.83
C ARG A 59 -4.44 8.00 -13.00
N LEU A 60 -3.69 8.14 -11.92
CA LEU A 60 -2.36 8.73 -11.93
C LEU A 60 -1.33 7.84 -12.66
N SER A 61 -1.37 6.52 -12.45
CA SER A 61 -0.43 5.61 -13.13
C SER A 61 -0.56 5.65 -14.65
N LYS A 62 -1.76 5.95 -15.18
CA LYS A 62 -1.99 6.17 -16.62
C LYS A 62 -1.41 7.49 -17.13
N ARG A 63 -1.14 8.46 -16.24
CA ARG A 63 -0.66 9.80 -16.60
C ARG A 63 0.87 9.87 -16.62
N SER A 64 1.53 9.21 -15.67
CA SER A 64 3.01 9.14 -15.60
C SER A 64 3.46 7.98 -14.71
N SER A 65 4.56 7.33 -15.08
CA SER A 65 5.23 6.32 -14.25
C SER A 65 5.85 6.89 -12.97
N SER A 66 6.07 8.21 -12.89
CA SER A 66 6.57 8.84 -11.66
C SER A 66 5.61 8.69 -10.48
N TYR A 67 4.33 8.44 -10.73
CA TYR A 67 3.33 8.24 -9.68
C TYR A 67 3.40 6.87 -9.01
N ASP A 68 4.26 5.97 -9.49
CA ASP A 68 4.57 4.69 -8.84
C ASP A 68 5.10 4.88 -7.42
N ILE A 69 5.72 6.04 -7.14
CA ILE A 69 6.20 6.44 -5.81
C ILE A 69 5.05 6.42 -4.79
N LEU A 70 3.86 6.92 -5.15
CA LEU A 70 2.72 6.96 -4.23
C LEU A 70 2.26 5.55 -3.84
N PHE A 71 2.28 4.63 -4.81
CA PHE A 71 2.00 3.23 -4.55
C PHE A 71 3.10 2.59 -3.69
N ALA A 72 4.38 2.83 -4.02
CA ALA A 72 5.53 2.26 -3.33
C ALA A 72 5.56 2.58 -1.83
N PHE A 73 5.23 3.83 -1.47
CA PHE A 73 5.32 4.31 -0.10
C PHE A 73 4.00 4.23 0.69
N LEU A 74 2.89 3.79 0.07
CA LEU A 74 1.60 3.66 0.74
C LEU A 74 1.66 2.82 2.03
N PRO A 75 2.31 1.64 2.06
CA PRO A 75 2.40 0.83 3.27
C PRO A 75 3.11 1.56 4.40
N LEU A 76 4.16 2.30 4.07
CA LEU A 76 4.95 3.08 5.02
C LEU A 76 4.14 4.26 5.58
N LEU A 77 3.43 5.01 4.71
CA LEU A 77 2.59 6.13 5.10
C LEU A 77 1.52 5.71 6.12
N ILE A 78 0.88 4.56 5.88
CA ILE A 78 -0.16 4.05 6.79
C ILE A 78 0.44 3.50 8.07
N GLY A 79 1.54 2.76 7.97
CA GLY A 79 2.19 2.19 9.15
C GLY A 79 2.70 3.27 10.10
N THR A 80 3.36 4.30 9.58
CA THR A 80 3.87 5.40 10.41
C THR A 80 2.77 6.35 10.87
N GLY A 81 1.79 6.66 10.01
CA GLY A 81 0.63 7.48 10.37
C GLY A 81 -0.21 6.84 11.48
N GLY A 82 -0.42 5.52 11.42
CA GLY A 82 -1.08 4.76 12.48
C GLY A 82 -0.34 4.86 13.80
N LEU A 83 0.99 4.64 13.80
CA LEU A 83 1.83 4.73 14.99
C LEU A 83 1.74 6.10 15.69
N VAL A 84 1.86 7.19 14.92
CA VAL A 84 1.85 8.57 15.45
C VAL A 84 0.52 8.93 16.12
N LEU A 85 -0.61 8.37 15.64
CA LEU A 85 -1.93 8.66 16.19
C LEU A 85 -2.28 7.77 17.39
N THR A 86 -1.57 6.66 17.58
CA THR A 86 -1.79 5.71 18.67
C THR A 86 -0.77 5.81 19.82
N SER A 87 0.24 6.67 19.69
CA SER A 87 1.24 6.96 20.73
C SER A 87 0.93 8.27 21.46
#